data_AF-A0AB40BUQ5-F1
#
_entry.id   AF-A0AB40BUQ5-F1
#
_cell.length_a   1.000
_cell.length_b   1.000
_cell.length_c   1.000
_cell.angle_alpha   90.00
_cell.angle_beta   90.00
_cell.angle_gamma   90.00
#
_symmetry.space_group_name_H-M   'P 1'
#
loop_
_entity.id
_entity.type
_entity.pdbx_description
1 polymer ?
#
loop_
_entity_poly.entity_id
_entity_poly.type
_entity_poly.pdbx_seq_one_letter_code
_entity_poly.pdbx_strand_id
1 'polypeptide(L)'
;MASTTLMAARPTPPSSPSLLQMKQRDAVYVVAVPLRAANGPPQMLVSAAYSLALWDAQHFMVAIKPDPSLAQAFIFDFQPKDPEGFYAAFAAAFQRPIPGLILKRAMRRLPKSRCWFVGYASSDGVDVADKFSEDWPTDLIVGKHDCRNYTNELVEHLTGEQRVLDRLRASLSI
;
A
#
# COMPACT_ATOMS: atom_id res chain seq x y z
N MET A 1 8.15 -72.31 -29.25
CA MET A 1 7.61 -70.95 -29.50
C MET A 1 6.88 -70.51 -28.23
N ALA A 2 7.54 -69.78 -27.32
CA ALA A 2 6.93 -69.28 -26.10
C ALA A 2 7.12 -67.76 -26.07
N SER A 3 6.02 -67.02 -26.21
CA SER A 3 6.01 -65.56 -26.30
C SER A 3 5.70 -65.00 -24.90
N THR A 4 6.66 -64.32 -24.30
CA THR A 4 6.49 -63.66 -22.99
C THR A 4 6.09 -62.21 -23.24
N THR A 5 4.87 -61.85 -22.85
CA THR A 5 4.37 -60.46 -22.99
C THR A 5 4.68 -59.68 -21.72
N LEU A 6 5.51 -58.65 -21.83
CA LEU A 6 5.87 -57.72 -20.76
C LEU A 6 4.75 -56.68 -20.60
N MET A 7 4.10 -56.63 -19.43
CA MET A 7 3.12 -55.58 -19.11
C MET A 7 3.84 -54.30 -18.65
N ALA A 8 3.75 -53.23 -19.44
CA ALA A 8 4.25 -51.91 -19.07
C ALA A 8 3.32 -51.26 -18.03
N ALA A 9 3.89 -50.81 -16.91
CA ALA A 9 3.18 -50.09 -15.86
C ALA A 9 2.70 -48.71 -16.38
N ARG A 10 1.45 -48.35 -16.09
CA ARG A 10 0.87 -47.04 -16.43
C ARG A 10 1.56 -45.92 -15.62
N PRO A 11 1.86 -44.76 -16.24
CA PRO A 11 2.27 -43.57 -15.50
C PRO A 11 1.15 -43.12 -14.58
N THR A 12 1.47 -42.87 -13.31
CA THR A 12 0.58 -42.21 -12.36
C THR A 12 0.33 -40.77 -12.82
N PRO A 13 -0.91 -40.27 -12.78
CA PRO A 13 -1.17 -38.86 -13.06
C PRO A 13 -0.47 -38.01 -11.99
N PRO A 14 0.05 -36.82 -12.34
CA PRO A 14 0.63 -35.91 -11.37
C PRO A 14 -0.42 -35.58 -10.32
N SER A 15 -0.04 -35.76 -9.05
CA SER A 15 -0.84 -35.44 -7.87
C SER A 15 -1.40 -34.02 -8.03
N SER A 16 -2.73 -33.89 -8.06
CA SER A 16 -3.38 -32.58 -7.97
C SER A 16 -2.85 -31.85 -6.74
N PRO A 17 -2.45 -30.57 -6.84
CA PRO A 17 -2.01 -29.84 -5.66
C PRO A 17 -3.14 -29.87 -4.64
N SER A 18 -2.83 -30.36 -3.45
CA SER A 18 -3.76 -30.45 -2.34
C SER A 18 -4.34 -29.06 -2.05
N LEU A 19 -5.67 -28.96 -1.97
CA LEU A 19 -6.43 -27.75 -1.62
C LEU A 19 -6.02 -27.11 -0.27
N LEU A 20 -5.10 -27.73 0.47
CA LEU A 20 -4.56 -27.29 1.75
C LEU A 20 -3.34 -26.37 1.62
N GLN A 21 -2.85 -26.09 0.40
CA GLN A 21 -1.63 -25.29 0.20
C GLN A 21 -1.82 -24.02 -0.65
N MET A 22 -3.05 -23.53 -0.79
CA MET A 22 -3.25 -22.11 -1.06
C MET A 22 -3.17 -21.39 0.29
N LYS A 23 -1.95 -21.03 0.73
CA LYS A 23 -1.80 -19.94 1.72
C LYS A 23 -2.57 -18.77 1.11
N GLN A 24 -3.69 -18.38 1.73
CA GLN A 24 -4.47 -17.26 1.24
C GLN A 24 -3.51 -16.07 1.19
N ARG A 25 -3.30 -15.54 -0.01
CA ARG A 25 -2.33 -14.47 -0.24
C ARG A 25 -2.75 -13.23 0.57
N ASP A 26 -1.77 -12.48 1.05
CA ASP A 26 -2.03 -11.30 1.86
C ASP A 26 -2.84 -10.28 1.06
N ALA A 27 -3.96 -9.79 1.64
CA ALA A 27 -4.80 -8.80 0.99
C ALA A 27 -4.20 -7.39 1.13
N VAL A 28 -4.10 -6.67 0.03
CA VAL A 28 -3.50 -5.33 -0.05
C VAL A 28 -4.58 -4.29 -0.26
N TYR A 29 -4.53 -3.24 0.55
CA TYR A 29 -5.44 -2.11 0.54
C TYR A 29 -4.66 -0.80 0.45
N VAL A 30 -5.25 0.19 -0.20
CA VAL A 30 -4.83 1.59 -0.08
C VAL A 30 -5.77 2.27 0.91
N VAL A 31 -5.18 3.01 1.84
CA VAL A 31 -5.89 3.77 2.87
C VAL A 31 -5.55 5.24 2.69
N ALA A 32 -6.54 6.12 2.83
CA ALA A 32 -6.32 7.55 2.82
C ALA A 32 -6.93 8.25 4.04
N VAL A 33 -6.18 9.18 4.62
CA VAL A 33 -6.65 10.07 5.68
C VAL A 33 -6.59 11.52 5.19
N PRO A 34 -7.56 12.38 5.54
CA PRO A 34 -7.44 13.81 5.22
C PRO A 34 -6.24 14.40 5.97
N LEU A 35 -5.43 15.19 5.26
CA LEU A 35 -4.42 16.02 5.91
C LEU A 35 -5.15 17.06 6.76
N ARG A 36 -4.97 17.01 8.07
CA ARG A 36 -5.42 18.07 8.97
C ARG A 36 -4.33 19.13 8.97
N ALA A 37 -4.64 20.38 8.63
CA ALA A 37 -3.65 21.41 8.84
C ALA A 37 -3.43 21.59 10.36
N ALA A 38 -2.19 21.86 10.74
CA ALA A 38 -1.85 22.28 12.09
C ALA A 38 -2.75 23.47 12.47
N ASN A 39 -3.45 23.35 13.60
CA ASN A 39 -4.36 24.31 14.23
C ASN A 39 -4.29 25.74 13.65
N GLY A 40 -5.13 26.03 12.65
CA GLY A 40 -5.31 27.34 12.05
C GLY A 40 -6.77 27.79 12.10
N PRO A 41 -7.08 29.08 11.83
CA PRO A 41 -8.45 29.58 11.87
C PRO A 41 -9.35 28.70 10.98
N PRO A 42 -10.50 28.20 11.48
CA PRO A 42 -11.33 27.24 10.76
C PRO A 42 -11.72 27.72 9.35
N GLN A 43 -11.89 29.05 9.19
CA GLN A 43 -12.18 29.72 7.93
C GLN A 43 -11.08 29.60 6.86
N MET A 44 -9.79 29.52 7.22
CA MET A 44 -8.70 29.32 6.23
C MET A 44 -8.63 27.87 5.75
N LEU A 45 -9.06 26.91 6.57
CA LEU A 45 -9.09 25.48 6.22
C LEU A 45 -10.18 25.17 5.21
N VAL A 46 -11.36 25.77 5.37
CA VAL A 46 -12.49 25.59 4.46
C VAL A 46 -12.17 26.14 3.07
N SER A 47 -11.53 27.31 2.96
CA SER A 47 -11.15 27.88 1.66
C SER A 47 -9.99 27.14 0.99
N ALA A 48 -8.98 26.69 1.76
CA ALA A 48 -7.87 25.92 1.21
C ALA A 48 -8.30 24.52 0.73
N ALA A 49 -9.25 23.88 1.44
CA ALA A 49 -9.83 22.59 1.05
C ALA A 49 -10.79 22.68 -0.15
N TYR A 50 -11.37 23.85 -0.44
CA TYR A 50 -12.10 24.11 -1.68
C TYR A 50 -11.16 24.39 -2.87
N SER A 51 -10.00 25.01 -2.62
CA SER A 51 -9.01 25.36 -3.66
C SER A 51 -8.03 24.22 -4.00
N LEU A 52 -7.75 23.32 -3.06
CA LEU A 52 -7.03 22.07 -3.28
C LEU A 52 -8.09 21.00 -3.49
N ALA A 53 -8.11 20.31 -4.64
CA ALA A 53 -9.02 19.19 -4.81
C ALA A 53 -8.89 18.24 -3.59
N LEU A 54 -10.00 17.86 -2.97
CA LEU A 54 -10.05 17.06 -1.74
C LEU A 54 -9.24 15.74 -1.80
N TRP A 55 -8.84 15.32 -3.00
CA TRP A 55 -7.93 14.21 -3.29
C TRP A 55 -6.46 14.55 -3.05
N ASP A 56 -6.04 15.75 -3.45
CA ASP A 56 -4.65 16.21 -3.36
C ASP A 56 -4.29 16.64 -1.92
N ALA A 57 -5.29 16.79 -1.05
CA ALA A 57 -5.15 17.01 0.40
C ALA A 57 -5.30 15.70 1.23
N GLN A 58 -5.01 14.54 0.63
CA GLN A 58 -5.03 13.25 1.31
C GLN A 58 -3.63 12.71 1.53
N HIS A 59 -3.46 12.06 2.67
CA HIS A 59 -2.29 11.26 2.98
C HIS A 59 -2.60 9.79 2.72
N PHE A 60 -1.84 9.17 1.84
CA PHE A 60 -2.04 7.79 1.40
C PHE A 60 -1.08 6.84 2.11
N MET A 61 -1.57 5.64 2.39
CA MET A 61 -0.85 4.58 3.11
C MET A 61 -1.21 3.24 2.49
N VAL A 62 -0.35 2.24 2.66
CA VAL A 62 -0.62 0.85 2.27
C VAL A 62 -0.97 0.05 3.50
N ALA A 63 -2.05 -0.73 3.44
CA ALA A 63 -2.42 -1.67 4.48
C ALA A 63 -2.42 -3.11 3.94
N ILE A 64 -1.73 -4.00 4.65
CA ILE A 64 -1.59 -5.41 4.31
C ILE A 64 -2.30 -6.23 5.38
N LYS A 65 -3.18 -7.13 4.96
CA LYS A 65 -3.92 -8.04 5.83
C LYS A 65 -3.53 -9.48 5.47
N PRO A 66 -2.62 -10.11 6.25
CA PRO A 66 -2.09 -11.44 5.92
C PRO A 66 -3.14 -12.55 5.96
N ASP A 67 -4.07 -12.46 6.92
CA ASP A 67 -5.15 -13.42 7.06
C ASP A 67 -6.48 -12.66 7.21
N PRO A 68 -7.45 -12.85 6.29
CA PRO A 68 -8.75 -12.20 6.40
C PRO A 68 -9.54 -12.63 7.65
N SER A 69 -9.26 -13.81 8.21
CA SER A 69 -9.87 -14.30 9.45
C SER A 69 -9.28 -13.64 10.70
N LEU A 70 -8.05 -13.14 10.63
CA LEU A 70 -7.42 -12.41 11.73
C LEU A 70 -7.83 -10.94 11.75
N ALA A 71 -8.03 -10.43 12.96
CA ALA A 71 -8.27 -9.02 13.22
C ALA A 71 -6.94 -8.25 13.35
N GLN A 72 -6.07 -8.40 12.34
CA GLN A 72 -4.80 -7.70 12.29
C GLN A 72 -4.45 -7.30 10.85
N ALA A 73 -4.07 -6.05 10.68
CA ALA A 73 -3.48 -5.51 9.46
C ALA A 73 -2.23 -4.70 9.81
N PHE A 74 -1.29 -4.62 8.89
CA PHE A 74 -0.08 -3.80 9.00
C PHE A 74 -0.19 -2.63 8.06
N ILE A 75 0.03 -1.41 8.57
CA ILE A 75 0.07 -0.19 7.77
C ILE A 75 1.51 0.24 7.60
N PHE A 76 1.85 0.55 6.35
CA PHE A 76 3.07 1.18 5.92
C PHE A 76 2.79 2.62 5.49
N ASP A 77 3.51 3.56 6.09
CA ASP A 77 3.17 4.97 6.07
C ASP A 77 4.44 5.82 5.95
N PHE A 78 4.66 6.39 4.76
CA PHE A 78 5.78 7.30 4.51
C PHE A 78 5.37 8.75 4.80
N GLN A 79 6.02 9.38 5.77
CA GLN A 79 5.67 10.72 6.24
C GLN A 79 6.92 11.54 6.62
N PRO A 80 6.81 12.87 6.73
CA PRO A 80 7.87 13.69 7.29
C PRO A 80 8.23 13.23 8.71
N LYS A 81 9.51 13.28 9.06
CA LYS A 81 9.96 12.99 10.43
C LYS A 81 9.39 13.97 11.45
N ASP A 82 9.23 15.23 11.05
CA ASP A 82 8.58 16.28 11.82
C ASP A 82 7.51 16.97 10.94
N PRO A 83 6.26 16.48 10.96
CA PRO A 83 5.20 17.00 10.10
C PRO A 83 4.66 18.37 10.54
N GLU A 84 4.87 18.77 11.80
CA GLU A 84 4.36 20.03 12.36
C GLU A 84 5.43 21.14 12.40
N GLY A 85 6.69 20.80 12.13
CA GLY A 85 7.79 21.74 12.10
C GLY A 85 7.61 22.85 11.06
N PHE A 86 7.90 24.09 11.44
CA PHE A 86 7.87 25.27 10.55
C PHE A 86 8.66 25.05 9.24
N TYR A 87 9.77 24.31 9.33
CA TYR A 87 10.61 23.99 8.19
C TYR A 87 9.92 23.08 7.17
N ALA A 88 9.01 22.19 7.60
CA ALA A 88 8.29 21.29 6.70
C ALA A 88 7.33 22.07 5.77
N ALA A 89 6.65 23.10 6.29
CA ALA A 89 5.77 23.96 5.49
C ALA A 89 6.56 24.77 4.45
N PHE A 90 7.69 25.36 4.86
CA PHE A 90 8.60 26.06 3.95
C PHE A 90 9.12 25.11 2.87
N ALA A 91 9.65 23.95 3.26
CA ALA A 91 10.21 23.01 2.31
C ALA A 91 9.17 22.46 1.33
N ALA A 92 7.93 22.22 1.77
CA ALA A 92 6.82 21.84 0.90
C ALA A 92 6.53 22.92 -0.16
N ALA A 93 6.48 24.19 0.24
CA ALA A 93 6.22 25.31 -0.68
C ALA A 93 7.32 25.49 -1.74
N PHE A 94 8.57 25.22 -1.37
CA PHE A 94 9.74 25.36 -2.26
C PHE A 94 10.25 24.04 -2.83
N GLN A 95 9.51 22.94 -2.68
CA GLN A 95 9.89 21.59 -3.11
C GLN A 95 11.31 21.19 -2.69
N ARG A 96 11.69 21.55 -1.46
CA ARG A 96 12.97 21.17 -0.87
C ARG A 96 12.86 19.80 -0.19
N PRO A 97 13.94 19.00 -0.21
CA PRO A 97 13.97 17.74 0.52
C PRO A 97 13.91 17.99 2.03
N ILE A 98 13.15 17.15 2.73
CA ILE A 98 13.12 17.07 4.19
C ILE A 98 13.31 15.62 4.63
N PRO A 99 13.81 15.39 5.86
CA PRO A 99 13.87 14.04 6.41
C PRO A 99 12.47 13.42 6.50
N GLY A 100 12.27 12.34 5.77
CA GLY A 100 11.12 11.45 5.88
C GLY A 100 11.45 10.21 6.70
N LEU A 101 10.42 9.42 6.98
CA LEU A 101 10.54 8.10 7.57
C LEU A 101 9.34 7.24 7.17
N ILE A 102 9.55 5.92 7.16
CA ILE A 102 8.46 4.96 6.97
C ILE A 102 8.09 4.40 8.33
N LEU A 103 6.83 4.57 8.72
CA LEU A 103 6.25 3.90 9.87
C LEU A 103 5.55 2.63 9.45
N LYS A 104 5.89 1.54 10.13
CA LYS A 104 5.09 0.33 10.17
C LYS A 104 4.29 0.29 11.47
N ARG A 105 2.97 0.11 11.39
CA ARG A 105 2.09 -0.05 12.56
C ARG A 105 1.12 -1.21 12.40
N ALA A 106 0.93 -1.98 13.47
CA ALA A 106 -0.13 -2.99 13.53
C ALA A 106 -1.46 -2.33 13.92
N MET A 107 -2.54 -2.72 13.26
CA MET A 107 -3.89 -2.24 13.54
C MET A 107 -4.87 -3.41 13.62
N ARG A 108 -5.83 -3.32 14.55
CA ARG A 108 -6.85 -4.37 14.73
C ARG A 108 -7.86 -4.43 13.59
N ARG A 109 -8.15 -3.28 12.96
CA ARG A 109 -9.16 -3.13 11.92
C ARG A 109 -8.72 -2.09 10.90
N LEU A 110 -9.07 -2.33 9.64
CA LEU A 110 -8.93 -1.33 8.58
C LEU A 110 -9.96 -0.20 8.78
N PRO A 111 -9.65 1.03 8.33
CA PRO A 111 -10.62 2.11 8.34
C PRO A 111 -11.87 1.78 7.54
N LYS A 112 -13.04 2.21 8.04
CA LYS A 112 -14.35 1.96 7.39
C LYS A 112 -14.60 2.83 6.16
N SER A 113 -13.86 3.93 6.03
CA SER A 113 -13.98 4.91 4.95
C SER A 113 -12.61 5.18 4.36
N ARG A 114 -12.56 5.54 3.07
CA ARG A 114 -11.32 5.84 2.35
C ARG A 114 -10.29 4.70 2.46
N CYS A 115 -10.80 3.49 2.31
CA CYS A 115 -10.04 2.24 2.32
C CYS A 115 -10.50 1.44 1.11
N TRP A 116 -9.59 1.15 0.19
CA TRP A 116 -9.89 0.48 -1.07
C TRP A 116 -9.07 -0.79 -1.18
N PHE A 117 -9.76 -1.90 -1.43
CA PHE A 117 -9.10 -3.14 -1.78
C PHE A 117 -8.45 -3.00 -3.15
N VAL A 118 -7.18 -3.38 -3.26
CA VAL A 118 -6.41 -3.30 -4.50
C VAL A 118 -6.23 -4.66 -5.13
N GLY A 119 -5.83 -5.65 -4.34
CA GLY A 119 -5.48 -6.97 -4.82
C GLY A 119 -4.82 -7.82 -3.75
N TYR A 120 -4.19 -8.91 -4.19
CA TYR A 120 -3.47 -9.82 -3.30
C TYR A 120 -1.97 -9.75 -3.59
N ALA A 121 -1.15 -9.80 -2.54
CA ALA A 121 0.29 -9.88 -2.67
C ALA A 121 0.69 -11.18 -3.40
N SER A 122 1.73 -11.13 -4.21
CA SER A 122 2.25 -12.31 -4.92
C SER A 122 2.89 -13.36 -3.99
N SER A 123 3.38 -12.91 -2.83
CA SER A 123 4.05 -13.72 -1.79
C SER A 123 3.70 -13.18 -0.39
N ASP A 124 4.57 -13.38 0.61
CA ASP A 124 4.40 -12.81 1.96
C ASP A 124 4.48 -11.29 1.89
N GLY A 125 3.32 -10.63 1.90
CA GLY A 125 3.20 -9.21 1.59
C GLY A 125 3.85 -8.34 2.66
N VAL A 126 3.84 -8.78 3.91
CA VAL A 126 4.45 -8.03 5.02
C VAL A 126 5.98 -8.05 4.92
N ASP A 127 6.59 -9.21 4.70
CA ASP A 127 8.05 -9.33 4.54
C ASP A 127 8.55 -8.58 3.30
N VAL A 128 7.81 -8.67 2.19
CA VAL A 128 8.13 -7.90 0.97
C VAL A 128 8.05 -6.39 1.23
N ALA A 129 7.01 -5.93 1.92
CA ALA A 129 6.85 -4.52 2.24
C ALA A 129 7.93 -4.01 3.22
N ASP A 130 8.37 -4.84 4.18
CA ASP A 130 9.48 -4.50 5.07
C ASP A 130 10.76 -4.24 4.28
N LYS A 131 11.16 -5.20 3.44
CA LYS A 131 12.37 -5.08 2.60
C LYS A 131 12.31 -3.88 1.67
N PHE A 132 11.18 -3.69 0.98
CA PHE A 132 10.96 -2.52 0.14
C PHE A 132 11.12 -1.21 0.93
N SER A 133 10.62 -1.19 2.18
CA SER A 133 10.68 0.00 3.03
C SER A 133 12.07 0.29 3.57
N GLU A 134 12.89 -0.73 3.80
CA GLU A 134 14.28 -0.57 4.22
C GLU A 134 15.13 0.11 3.14
N ASP A 135 14.86 -0.20 1.86
CA ASP A 135 15.59 0.33 0.71
C ASP A 135 15.04 1.67 0.19
N TRP A 136 13.90 2.14 0.71
CA TRP A 136 13.25 3.35 0.21
C TRP A 136 14.04 4.63 0.57
N PRO A 137 14.37 5.50 -0.40
CA PRO A 137 15.01 6.78 -0.12
C PRO A 137 14.14 7.65 0.79
N THR A 138 14.69 8.16 1.90
CA THR A 138 13.91 8.90 2.91
C THR A 138 13.96 10.41 2.74
N ASP A 139 14.62 10.94 1.72
CA ASP A 139 14.56 12.35 1.35
C ASP A 139 13.19 12.70 0.76
N LEU A 140 12.26 13.08 1.64
CA LEU A 140 10.88 13.38 1.26
C LEU A 140 10.82 14.71 0.53
N ILE A 141 10.17 14.71 -0.64
CA ILE A 141 9.90 15.92 -1.43
C ILE A 141 8.42 15.93 -1.80
N VAL A 142 7.65 16.87 -1.24
CA VAL A 142 6.20 16.97 -1.50
C VAL A 142 5.93 17.08 -3.01
N GLY A 143 5.09 16.18 -3.51
CA GLY A 143 4.69 16.09 -4.92
C GLY A 143 5.69 15.43 -5.87
N LYS A 144 6.88 15.02 -5.39
CA LYS A 144 7.90 14.34 -6.22
C LYS A 144 8.37 13.02 -5.65
N HIS A 145 8.52 12.96 -4.32
CA HIS A 145 8.93 11.79 -3.56
C HIS A 145 8.23 11.83 -2.20
N ASP A 146 6.93 11.58 -2.20
CA ASP A 146 6.09 11.64 -1.00
C ASP A 146 5.25 10.37 -0.79
N CYS A 147 4.29 10.43 0.13
CA CYS A 147 3.41 9.31 0.47
C CYS A 147 2.66 8.72 -0.74
N ARG A 148 2.40 9.53 -1.78
CA ARG A 148 1.73 9.08 -3.01
C ARG A 148 2.65 8.22 -3.85
N ASN A 149 3.90 8.64 -4.02
CA ASN A 149 4.92 7.88 -4.74
C ASN A 149 5.17 6.54 -4.04
N TYR A 150 5.44 6.59 -2.73
CA TYR A 150 5.63 5.40 -1.92
C TYR A 150 4.45 4.43 -2.01
N THR A 151 3.21 4.94 -1.91
CA THR A 151 2.00 4.11 -2.01
C THR A 151 1.88 3.45 -3.39
N ASN A 152 2.10 4.19 -4.48
CA ASN A 152 2.02 3.64 -5.82
C ASN A 152 3.08 2.55 -6.04
N GLU A 153 4.34 2.83 -5.68
CA GLU A 153 5.46 1.91 -5.92
C GLU A 153 5.38 0.66 -5.04
N LEU A 154 5.01 0.80 -3.76
CA LEU A 154 4.82 -0.35 -2.89
C LEU A 154 3.67 -1.23 -3.38
N VAL A 155 2.56 -0.64 -3.82
CA VAL A 155 1.43 -1.40 -4.37
C VAL A 155 1.80 -2.12 -5.65
N GLU A 156 2.51 -1.45 -6.56
CA GLU A 156 3.03 -2.06 -7.78
C GLU A 156 3.96 -3.23 -7.44
N HIS A 157 4.86 -3.06 -6.47
CA HIS A 157 5.78 -4.10 -6.04
C HIS A 157 5.06 -5.32 -5.42
N LEU A 158 4.00 -5.09 -4.65
CA LEU A 158 3.23 -6.16 -4.00
C LEU A 158 2.29 -6.90 -4.95
N THR A 159 1.63 -6.17 -5.85
CA THR A 159 0.45 -6.66 -6.61
C THR A 159 0.61 -6.61 -8.12
N GLY A 160 1.59 -5.87 -8.64
CA GLY A 160 1.73 -5.57 -10.07
C GLY A 160 0.83 -4.44 -10.57
N GLU A 161 -0.03 -3.87 -9.72
CA GLU A 161 -0.95 -2.79 -10.10
C GLU A 161 -0.23 -1.44 -10.17
N GLN A 162 -0.12 -0.90 -11.38
CA GLN A 162 0.51 0.39 -11.63
C GLN A 162 -0.46 1.55 -11.42
N ARG A 163 0.07 2.70 -10.97
CA ARG A 163 -0.67 3.97 -10.85
C ARG A 163 -2.00 3.81 -10.09
N VAL A 164 -1.97 3.04 -9.00
CA VAL A 164 -3.18 2.70 -8.24
C VAL A 164 -3.95 3.94 -7.80
N LEU A 165 -3.27 5.02 -7.43
CA LEU A 165 -3.93 6.25 -7.00
C LEU A 165 -4.70 6.95 -8.13
N ASP A 166 -4.19 6.92 -9.37
CA ASP A 166 -4.91 7.48 -10.52
C ASP A 166 -6.17 6.67 -10.82
N ARG A 167 -6.06 5.33 -10.75
CA ARG A 167 -7.20 4.40 -10.90
C ARG A 167 -8.27 4.64 -9.83
N LEU A 168 -7.86 4.81 -8.57
CA LEU A 168 -8.77 5.10 -7.46
C LEU A 168 -9.42 6.49 -7.57
N ARG A 169 -8.70 7.49 -8.09
CA ARG A 169 -9.28 8.82 -8.36
C ARG A 169 -10.35 8.76 -9.46
N ALA A 170 -10.08 8.00 -10.52
CA ALA A 170 -11.02 7.82 -11.62
C ALA A 170 -12.30 7.10 -11.19
N SER A 171 -12.21 6.09 -10.32
CA SER A 171 -13.38 5.34 -9.84
C SER A 171 -14.29 6.13 -8.91
N LEU A 172 -13.81 7.23 -8.31
CA LEU A 172 -14.60 8.14 -7.46
C LEU A 172 -15.27 9.28 -8.24
N SER A 173 -14.99 9.40 -9.54
CA SER A 173 -15.50 10.47 -10.41
C SER A 173 -16.71 10.02 -11.25
N ILE A 174 -17.27 8.85 -10.94
CA ILE A 174 -18.48 8.25 -11.54
C ILE A 174 -19.61 8.34 -10.50
#